data_AF-A0A645EAR1-F1
#
_entry.id   AF-A0A645EAR1-F1
#
_cell.length_a   1.000
_cell.length_b   1.000
_cell.length_c   1.000
_cell.angle_alpha   90.00
_cell.angle_beta   90.00
_cell.angle_gamma   90.00
#
_symmetry.space_group_name_H-M   'P 1'
#
loop_
_entity.id
_entity.type
_entity.pdbx_description
1 polymer ?
#
loop_
_entity_poly.entity_id
_entity_poly.type
_entity_poly.pdbx_seq_one_letter_code
_entity_poly.pdbx_strand_id
1 'polypeptide(L)'
;MVCEFTELQGVMGREYALLDGEKTEVAQGIFEHYLPRFAGDELPTTDIGRLVGIADKIDNIAATFSRGLIPTGSQDPYALRRQAIGIINILVDGNYHLPLIKTIIAVLGMLNVPAAKNGELLAQLQEFFLQRVKNMMGDQGIRYDVIDAVLNEKANDDIVDLFVRAKALAEYVTTPEAAESIQAFTRVANLCKKAEGETIIKESLFVETAEKELYEVVCRLQKETIPALVAYNYADVLRLMNEVSAPVNKFFDTVMVMDKDENVKNNRLALLVQVKETASMVADLSAIVL
;
A
#
# COMPACT_ATOMS: atom_id res chain seq x y z
N MET A 1 -30.26 -15.52 18.55
CA MET A 1 -30.06 -14.30 17.75
C MET A 1 -31.17 -14.30 16.71
N VAL A 2 -32.08 -13.32 16.73
CA VAL A 2 -33.18 -13.27 15.76
C VAL A 2 -32.57 -12.92 14.41
N CYS A 3 -32.43 -13.93 13.54
CA CYS A 3 -31.95 -13.81 12.16
C CYS A 3 -33.10 -13.51 11.17
N GLU A 4 -34.25 -13.09 11.66
CA GLU A 4 -35.40 -12.81 10.80
C GLU A 4 -35.07 -11.52 10.02
N PHE A 5 -34.91 -11.63 8.70
CA PHE A 5 -34.77 -10.53 7.72
C PHE A 5 -33.37 -10.01 7.36
N THR A 6 -32.25 -10.66 7.72
CA THR A 6 -30.92 -10.25 7.18
C THR A 6 -30.84 -10.32 5.66
N GLU A 7 -31.59 -11.23 5.04
CA GLU A 7 -31.70 -11.38 3.58
C GLU A 7 -32.40 -10.19 2.90
N LEU A 8 -33.23 -9.43 3.65
CA LEU A 8 -33.97 -8.27 3.14
C LEU A 8 -33.25 -6.93 3.37
N GLN A 9 -32.04 -6.95 3.92
CA GLN A 9 -31.25 -5.73 4.11
C GLN A 9 -31.05 -5.02 2.75
N GLY A 10 -31.38 -3.73 2.71
CA GLY A 10 -31.36 -2.90 1.50
C GLY A 10 -32.57 -3.09 0.56
N VAL A 11 -33.19 -4.27 0.53
CA VAL A 11 -34.29 -4.59 -0.41
C VAL A 11 -35.52 -3.74 -0.13
N MET A 12 -36.02 -3.77 1.11
CA MET A 12 -37.23 -3.01 1.47
C MET A 12 -37.02 -1.50 1.32
N GLY A 13 -35.82 -1.01 1.65
CA GLY A 13 -35.46 0.40 1.47
C GLY A 13 -35.52 0.84 0.02
N ARG A 14 -35.02 0.01 -0.91
CA ARG A 14 -35.14 0.25 -2.35
C ARG A 14 -36.59 0.29 -2.80
N GLU A 15 -37.39 -0.71 -2.42
CA GLU A 15 -38.81 -0.75 -2.83
C GLU A 15 -39.59 0.46 -2.30
N TYR A 16 -39.34 0.89 -1.06
CA TYR A 16 -39.96 2.11 -0.53
C TYR A 16 -39.52 3.37 -1.26
N ALA A 17 -38.23 3.51 -1.58
CA ALA A 17 -37.74 4.66 -2.34
C ALA A 17 -38.40 4.73 -3.73
N LEU A 18 -38.55 3.60 -4.41
CA LEU A 18 -39.24 3.53 -5.70
C LEU A 18 -40.72 3.92 -5.58
N LEU A 19 -41.41 3.48 -4.52
CA LEU A 19 -42.81 3.82 -4.26
C LEU A 19 -42.99 5.31 -3.90
N ASP A 20 -41.99 5.93 -3.26
CA ASP A 20 -41.98 7.36 -2.91
C ASP A 20 -41.63 8.27 -4.11
N GLY A 21 -41.33 7.67 -5.27
CA GLY A 21 -41.00 8.40 -6.51
C GLY A 21 -39.55 8.87 -6.60
N GLU A 22 -38.65 8.33 -5.79
CA GLU A 22 -37.22 8.58 -5.89
C GLU A 22 -36.66 8.03 -7.22
N LYS A 23 -35.53 8.60 -7.65
CA LYS A 23 -34.82 8.12 -8.84
C LYS A 23 -34.35 6.68 -8.64
N THR A 24 -34.42 5.86 -9.70
CA THR A 24 -33.96 4.46 -9.68
C THR A 24 -32.51 4.33 -9.19
N GLU A 25 -31.64 5.27 -9.55
CA GLU A 25 -30.23 5.32 -9.12
C GLU A 25 -30.09 5.46 -7.59
N VAL A 26 -30.96 6.27 -6.97
CA VAL A 26 -30.99 6.48 -5.51
C VAL A 26 -31.52 5.23 -4.83
N ALA A 27 -32.63 4.68 -5.33
CA ALA A 27 -33.20 3.44 -4.79
C ALA A 27 -32.20 2.27 -4.89
N GLN A 28 -31.48 2.16 -6.00
CA GLN A 28 -30.42 1.16 -6.17
C GLN A 28 -29.27 1.40 -5.19
N GLY A 29 -28.84 2.64 -4.98
CA GLY A 29 -27.84 2.98 -3.94
C GLY A 29 -28.28 2.58 -2.53
N ILE A 30 -29.57 2.73 -2.20
CA ILE A 30 -30.15 2.29 -0.92
C ILE A 30 -30.05 0.77 -0.75
N PHE A 31 -30.18 0.00 -1.82
CA PHE A 31 -29.93 -1.45 -1.76
C PHE A 31 -28.43 -1.75 -1.65
N GLU A 32 -27.64 -1.17 -2.56
CA GLU A 32 -26.25 -1.53 -2.76
C GLU A 32 -25.31 -1.11 -1.63
N HIS A 33 -25.59 -0.03 -0.87
CA HIS A 33 -24.69 0.38 0.21
C HIS A 33 -24.60 -0.66 1.34
N TYR A 34 -25.58 -1.56 1.47
CA TYR A 34 -25.51 -2.69 2.40
C TYR A 34 -24.55 -3.79 1.94
N LEU A 35 -24.23 -3.85 0.64
CA LEU A 35 -23.33 -4.85 0.08
C LEU A 35 -21.85 -4.51 0.40
N PRO A 36 -20.97 -5.52 0.50
CA PRO A 36 -21.31 -6.93 0.75
C PRO A 36 -21.76 -7.15 2.21
N ARG A 37 -22.79 -7.98 2.41
CA ARG A 37 -23.37 -8.27 3.74
C ARG A 37 -22.65 -9.38 4.47
N PHE A 38 -21.95 -10.25 3.75
CA PHE A 38 -21.14 -11.36 4.25
C PHE A 38 -19.96 -11.65 3.31
N ALA A 39 -19.02 -12.48 3.75
CA ALA A 39 -17.86 -12.85 2.93
C ALA A 39 -18.31 -13.66 1.71
N GLY A 40 -17.94 -13.22 0.50
CA GLY A 40 -18.37 -13.83 -0.75
C GLY A 40 -19.76 -13.41 -1.24
N ASP A 41 -20.39 -12.41 -0.60
CA ASP A 41 -21.61 -11.78 -1.11
C ASP A 41 -21.33 -10.96 -2.38
N GLU A 42 -22.39 -10.55 -3.08
CA GLU A 42 -22.30 -9.64 -4.21
C GLU A 42 -21.70 -8.29 -3.80
N LEU A 43 -20.96 -7.68 -4.72
CA LEU A 43 -20.42 -6.34 -4.55
C LEU A 43 -21.35 -5.31 -5.21
N PRO A 44 -21.42 -4.09 -4.64
CA PRO A 44 -22.16 -2.99 -5.27
C PRO A 44 -21.59 -2.70 -6.65
N THR A 45 -22.46 -2.47 -7.63
CA THR A 45 -22.08 -2.30 -9.05
C THR A 45 -22.10 -0.83 -9.49
N THR A 46 -22.89 0.00 -8.80
CA THR A 46 -23.04 1.43 -9.12
C THR A 46 -22.08 2.27 -8.28
N ASP A 47 -21.64 3.42 -8.82
CA ASP A 47 -20.80 4.36 -8.09
C ASP A 47 -21.48 4.84 -6.79
N ILE A 48 -22.80 5.07 -6.82
CA ILE A 48 -23.57 5.49 -5.64
C ILE A 48 -23.51 4.41 -4.56
N GLY A 49 -23.82 3.17 -4.91
CA GLY A 49 -23.79 2.04 -3.98
C GLY A 49 -22.41 1.83 -3.38
N ARG A 50 -21.37 1.87 -4.21
CA ARG A 50 -19.97 1.72 -3.77
C ARG A 50 -19.55 2.84 -2.83
N LEU A 51 -19.73 4.10 -3.21
CA LEU A 51 -19.28 5.25 -2.42
C LEU A 51 -20.04 5.39 -1.09
N VAL A 52 -21.37 5.25 -1.12
CA VAL A 52 -22.19 5.31 0.11
C VAL A 52 -21.88 4.12 1.00
N GLY A 53 -21.70 2.91 0.43
CA GLY A 53 -21.34 1.72 1.17
C GLY A 53 -19.97 1.79 1.84
N ILE A 54 -18.98 2.40 1.18
CA ILE A 54 -17.67 2.68 1.78
C ILE A 54 -17.82 3.70 2.91
N ALA A 55 -18.52 4.81 2.67
CA ALA A 55 -18.68 5.88 3.66
C ALA A 55 -19.36 5.38 4.94
N ASP A 56 -20.47 4.66 4.81
CA ASP A 56 -21.23 4.09 5.93
C ASP A 56 -20.38 3.12 6.77
N LYS A 57 -19.64 2.23 6.11
CA LYS A 57 -18.77 1.26 6.79
C LYS A 57 -17.59 1.94 7.47
N ILE A 58 -16.95 2.94 6.84
CA ILE A 58 -15.84 3.67 7.47
C ILE A 58 -16.34 4.46 8.68
N ASP A 59 -17.49 5.14 8.56
CA ASP A 59 -18.10 5.88 9.67
C ASP A 59 -18.37 4.95 10.86
N ASN A 60 -19.03 3.82 10.63
CA ASN A 60 -19.34 2.89 11.70
C ASN A 60 -18.07 2.28 12.34
N ILE A 61 -17.05 1.95 11.54
CA ILE A 61 -15.76 1.48 12.07
C ILE A 61 -15.12 2.58 12.94
N ALA A 62 -14.99 3.81 12.43
CA ALA A 62 -14.37 4.91 13.15
C ALA A 62 -15.14 5.32 14.42
N ALA A 63 -16.48 5.34 14.35
CA ALA A 63 -17.35 5.63 15.48
C ALA A 63 -17.24 4.57 16.57
N THR A 64 -17.19 3.29 16.19
CA THR A 64 -17.06 2.18 17.16
C THR A 64 -15.68 2.18 17.82
N PHE A 65 -14.62 2.42 17.04
CA PHE A 65 -13.26 2.57 17.55
C PHE A 65 -13.13 3.77 18.50
N SER A 66 -13.70 4.93 18.17
CA SER A 66 -13.61 6.14 19.02
C SER A 66 -14.28 5.96 20.40
N ARG A 67 -15.21 5.00 20.50
CA ARG A 67 -15.89 4.60 21.74
C ARG A 67 -15.14 3.51 22.52
N GLY A 68 -13.98 3.06 22.04
CA GLY A 68 -13.18 2.01 22.67
C GLY A 68 -13.74 0.59 22.47
N LEU A 69 -14.66 0.40 21.53
CA LEU A 69 -15.32 -0.89 21.25
C LEU A 69 -14.55 -1.66 20.16
N ILE A 70 -13.25 -1.78 20.35
CA ILE A 70 -12.35 -2.39 19.36
C ILE A 70 -12.57 -3.91 19.33
N PRO A 71 -12.75 -4.52 18.14
CA PRO A 71 -12.89 -5.97 18.02
C PRO A 71 -11.67 -6.69 18.60
N THR A 72 -11.90 -7.78 19.32
CA THR A 72 -10.84 -8.65 19.83
C THR A 72 -10.70 -9.89 18.94
N GLY A 73 -9.64 -10.68 19.14
CA GLY A 73 -9.42 -11.90 18.34
C GLY A 73 -10.63 -12.85 18.34
N SER A 74 -11.29 -13.00 19.49
CA SER A 74 -12.43 -13.91 19.70
C SER A 74 -13.80 -13.27 19.47
N GLN A 75 -13.93 -11.94 19.44
CA GLN A 75 -15.23 -11.28 19.34
C GLN A 75 -15.22 -10.08 18.40
N ASP A 76 -16.22 -10.03 17.52
CA ASP A 76 -16.53 -8.87 16.68
C ASP A 76 -18.04 -8.61 16.70
N PRO A 77 -18.56 -8.04 17.81
CA PRO A 77 -20.00 -7.89 18.02
C PRO A 77 -20.67 -6.93 17.03
N TYR A 78 -19.91 -6.02 16.41
CA TYR A 78 -20.40 -5.03 15.45
C TYR A 78 -20.00 -5.35 14.00
N ALA A 79 -19.46 -6.55 13.76
CA ALA A 79 -19.04 -7.02 12.44
C ALA A 79 -18.04 -6.08 11.71
N LEU A 80 -17.18 -5.36 12.46
CA LEU A 80 -16.24 -4.39 11.90
C LEU A 80 -15.18 -5.06 11.02
N ARG A 81 -14.78 -6.31 11.33
CA ARG A 81 -13.88 -7.11 10.47
C ARG A 81 -14.46 -7.26 9.08
N ARG A 82 -15.72 -7.67 9.03
CA ARG A 82 -16.45 -7.91 7.79
C ARG A 82 -16.64 -6.61 7.01
N GLN A 83 -16.96 -5.51 7.69
CA GLN A 83 -17.11 -4.21 7.05
C GLN A 83 -15.80 -3.72 6.42
N ALA A 84 -14.67 -3.86 7.13
CA ALA A 84 -13.36 -3.48 6.58
C ALA A 84 -12.96 -4.35 5.36
N ILE A 85 -13.21 -5.67 5.41
CA ILE A 85 -13.02 -6.54 4.25
C ILE A 85 -13.95 -6.13 3.09
N GLY A 86 -15.20 -5.76 3.40
CA GLY A 86 -16.14 -5.25 2.42
C GLY A 86 -15.64 -3.97 1.74
N ILE A 87 -15.11 -3.01 2.50
CA ILE A 87 -14.49 -1.79 1.96
C ILE A 87 -13.33 -2.16 1.03
N ILE A 88 -12.41 -3.02 1.48
CA ILE A 88 -11.25 -3.44 0.68
C ILE A 88 -11.71 -4.07 -0.65
N ASN A 89 -12.68 -4.99 -0.60
CA ASN A 89 -13.23 -5.61 -1.81
C ASN A 89 -13.88 -4.60 -2.76
N ILE A 90 -14.66 -3.65 -2.24
CA ILE A 90 -15.28 -2.60 -3.07
C ILE A 90 -14.23 -1.73 -3.74
N LEU A 91 -13.18 -1.33 -3.01
CA LEU A 91 -12.10 -0.50 -3.55
C LEU A 91 -11.34 -1.25 -4.66
N VAL A 92 -10.98 -2.51 -4.43
CA VAL A 92 -10.23 -3.34 -5.39
C VAL A 92 -11.07 -3.68 -6.62
N ASP A 93 -12.33 -4.07 -6.44
CA ASP A 93 -13.25 -4.38 -7.55
C ASP A 93 -13.61 -3.15 -8.39
N GLY A 94 -13.86 -2.02 -7.72
CA GLY A 94 -14.17 -0.75 -8.38
C GLY A 94 -12.95 0.01 -8.90
N ASN A 95 -11.73 -0.46 -8.62
CA ASN A 95 -10.47 0.25 -8.88
C ASN A 95 -10.48 1.71 -8.36
N TYR A 96 -10.98 1.90 -7.14
CA TYR A 96 -11.03 3.23 -6.50
C TYR A 96 -9.80 3.47 -5.63
N HIS A 97 -8.97 4.39 -6.09
CA HIS A 97 -7.82 4.89 -5.35
C HIS A 97 -8.28 5.94 -4.32
N LEU A 98 -8.17 5.59 -3.04
CA LEU A 98 -8.64 6.40 -1.92
C LEU A 98 -7.51 6.59 -0.89
N PRO A 99 -7.17 7.83 -0.48
CA PRO A 99 -6.24 8.06 0.62
C PRO A 99 -6.91 7.73 1.95
N LEU A 100 -6.85 6.46 2.37
CA LEU A 100 -7.54 5.91 3.52
C LEU A 100 -7.28 6.71 4.81
N ILE A 101 -6.03 7.14 5.04
CA ILE A 101 -5.62 7.93 6.20
C ILE A 101 -6.36 9.26 6.23
N LYS A 102 -6.38 9.98 5.09
CA LYS A 102 -7.08 11.27 4.99
C LYS A 102 -8.57 11.11 5.19
N THR A 103 -9.17 10.04 4.65
CA THR A 103 -10.59 9.72 4.83
C THR A 103 -10.89 9.44 6.31
N ILE A 104 -10.08 8.62 6.98
CA ILE A 104 -10.25 8.34 8.42
C ILE A 104 -10.14 9.63 9.24
N ILE A 105 -9.14 10.48 8.97
CA ILE A 105 -8.98 11.76 9.68
C ILE A 105 -10.21 12.65 9.50
N ALA A 106 -10.76 12.73 8.28
CA ALA A 106 -11.96 13.51 8.00
C ALA A 106 -13.18 13.00 8.79
N VAL A 107 -13.39 11.67 8.82
CA VAL A 107 -14.48 11.03 9.57
C VAL A 107 -14.33 11.26 11.08
N LEU A 108 -13.12 11.10 11.64
CA LEU A 108 -12.87 11.39 13.06
C LEU A 108 -13.15 12.86 13.42
N GLY A 109 -12.89 13.78 12.49
CA GLY A 109 -13.27 15.19 12.60
C GLY A 109 -14.78 15.39 12.64
N MET A 110 -15.53 14.74 11.75
CA MET A 110 -17.01 14.80 11.71
C MET A 110 -17.64 14.22 12.98
N LEU A 111 -17.05 13.17 13.56
CA LEU A 111 -17.46 12.55 14.80
C LEU A 111 -17.10 13.37 16.06
N ASN A 112 -16.42 14.52 15.90
CA ASN A 112 -15.94 15.38 16.98
C ASN A 112 -15.05 14.64 18.00
N VAL A 113 -14.21 13.70 17.52
CA VAL A 113 -13.27 12.98 18.39
C VAL A 113 -12.20 13.95 18.88
N PRO A 114 -11.90 14.00 20.20
CA PRO A 114 -10.88 14.91 20.72
C PRO A 114 -9.52 14.69 20.07
N ALA A 115 -8.86 15.77 19.62
CA ALA A 115 -7.58 15.70 18.91
C ALA A 115 -6.49 14.90 19.65
N ALA A 116 -6.51 14.92 20.99
CA ALA A 116 -5.59 14.15 21.82
C ALA A 116 -5.67 12.62 21.61
N LYS A 117 -6.81 12.10 21.15
CA LYS A 117 -7.03 10.67 20.86
C LYS A 117 -6.83 10.32 19.38
N ASN A 118 -6.78 11.31 18.49
CA ASN A 118 -6.74 11.06 17.05
C ASN A 118 -5.50 10.29 16.62
N GLY A 119 -4.33 10.56 17.22
CA GLY A 119 -3.08 9.88 16.86
C GLY A 119 -3.11 8.38 17.16
N GLU A 120 -3.51 8.01 18.37
CA GLU A 120 -3.64 6.60 18.77
C GLU A 120 -4.73 5.89 17.95
N LEU A 121 -5.88 6.53 17.79
CA LEU A 121 -7.01 5.96 17.06
C LEU A 121 -6.71 5.74 15.58
N LEU A 122 -6.01 6.70 14.95
CA LEU A 122 -5.56 6.57 13.58
C LEU A 122 -4.62 5.38 13.41
N ALA A 123 -3.63 5.23 14.31
CA ALA A 123 -2.71 4.09 14.27
C ALA A 123 -3.45 2.75 14.44
N GLN A 124 -4.44 2.68 15.34
CA GLN A 124 -5.27 1.49 15.53
C GLN A 124 -6.09 1.15 14.29
N LEU A 125 -6.69 2.15 13.64
CA LEU A 125 -7.47 1.96 12.41
C LEU A 125 -6.59 1.58 11.23
N GLN A 126 -5.42 2.19 11.08
CA GLN A 126 -4.44 1.81 10.06
C GLN A 126 -4.01 0.35 10.23
N GLU A 127 -3.59 -0.05 11.43
CA GLU A 127 -3.21 -1.43 11.72
C GLU A 127 -4.39 -2.39 11.46
N PHE A 128 -5.60 -1.98 11.80
CA PHE A 128 -6.81 -2.74 11.52
C PHE A 128 -6.99 -3.01 10.01
N PHE A 129 -6.92 -1.99 9.15
CA PHE A 129 -7.01 -2.21 7.70
C PHE A 129 -5.82 -3.01 7.16
N LEU A 130 -4.59 -2.67 7.58
CA LEU A 130 -3.36 -3.30 7.10
C LEU A 130 -3.33 -4.81 7.36
N GLN A 131 -3.73 -5.24 8.57
CA GLN A 131 -3.82 -6.66 8.91
C GLN A 131 -4.80 -7.42 7.99
N ARG A 132 -5.87 -6.77 7.54
CA ARG A 132 -6.85 -7.39 6.63
C ARG A 132 -6.33 -7.45 5.20
N VAL A 133 -5.69 -6.39 4.73
CA VAL A 133 -4.98 -6.39 3.44
C VAL A 133 -3.95 -7.53 3.42
N LYS A 134 -3.13 -7.66 4.47
CA LYS A 134 -2.14 -8.74 4.62
C LYS A 134 -2.77 -10.13 4.54
N ASN A 135 -3.84 -10.38 5.31
CA ASN A 135 -4.53 -11.67 5.29
C ASN A 135 -5.14 -11.97 3.91
N MET A 136 -5.78 -10.98 3.28
CA MET A 136 -6.39 -11.15 1.96
C MET A 136 -5.36 -11.43 0.86
N MET A 137 -4.18 -10.79 0.92
CA MET A 137 -3.07 -11.11 0.01
C MET A 137 -2.55 -12.54 0.24
N GLY A 138 -2.44 -12.97 1.51
CA GLY A 138 -2.05 -14.34 1.85
C GLY A 138 -3.06 -15.38 1.35
N ASP A 139 -4.36 -15.11 1.48
CA ASP A 139 -5.43 -15.96 0.97
C ASP A 139 -5.43 -16.06 -0.57
N GLN A 140 -4.90 -15.05 -1.27
CA GLN A 140 -4.67 -15.07 -2.73
C GLN A 140 -3.40 -15.85 -3.13
N GLY A 141 -2.66 -16.41 -2.17
CA GLY A 141 -1.45 -17.20 -2.41
C GLY A 141 -0.17 -16.37 -2.55
N ILE A 142 -0.19 -15.08 -2.22
CA ILE A 142 1.01 -14.23 -2.22
C ILE A 142 1.90 -14.63 -1.04
N ARG A 143 3.20 -14.82 -1.29
CA ARG A 143 4.18 -15.18 -0.26
C ARG A 143 4.28 -14.09 0.82
N TYR A 144 4.49 -14.50 2.07
CA TYR A 144 4.53 -13.59 3.22
C TYR A 144 5.60 -12.49 3.10
N ASP A 145 6.75 -12.81 2.51
CA ASP A 145 7.89 -11.90 2.35
C ASP A 145 7.63 -10.85 1.27
N VAL A 146 6.93 -11.20 0.20
CA VAL A 146 6.42 -10.26 -0.81
C VAL A 146 5.39 -9.31 -0.19
N ILE A 147 4.49 -9.83 0.66
CA ILE A 147 3.50 -9.00 1.36
C ILE A 147 4.21 -8.00 2.28
N ASP A 148 5.16 -8.48 3.09
CA ASP A 148 5.90 -7.61 4.01
C ASP A 148 6.75 -6.58 3.25
N ALA A 149 7.34 -6.94 2.10
CA ALA A 149 8.06 -6.00 1.24
C ALA A 149 7.20 -4.83 0.76
N VAL A 150 5.94 -5.09 0.38
CA VAL A 150 5.01 -4.04 -0.08
C VAL A 150 4.44 -3.23 1.09
N LEU A 151 4.13 -3.87 2.22
CA LEU A 151 3.50 -3.22 3.37
C LEU A 151 4.48 -2.48 4.30
N ASN A 152 5.79 -2.70 4.17
CA ASN A 152 6.81 -1.95 4.92
C ASN A 152 6.80 -0.46 4.59
N GLU A 153 6.35 -0.08 3.39
CA GLU A 153 6.17 1.32 2.99
C GLU A 153 4.92 1.94 3.63
N LYS A 154 5.05 2.36 4.89
CA LYS A 154 3.92 2.94 5.68
C LYS A 154 3.35 4.25 5.12
N ALA A 155 4.02 4.87 4.15
CA ALA A 155 3.54 6.09 3.52
C ALA A 155 2.39 5.83 2.54
N ASN A 156 2.31 4.61 1.99
CA ASN A 156 1.29 4.24 1.03
C ASN A 156 0.05 3.69 1.76
N ASP A 157 -1.07 4.39 1.62
CA ASP A 157 -2.36 4.02 2.20
C ASP A 157 -3.42 3.71 1.14
N ASP A 158 -3.02 3.58 -0.12
CA ASP A 158 -3.89 3.21 -1.24
C ASP A 158 -3.97 1.68 -1.36
N ILE A 159 -5.08 1.13 -0.90
CA ILE A 159 -5.32 -0.32 -0.88
C ILE A 159 -5.21 -0.91 -2.29
N VAL A 160 -5.76 -0.24 -3.31
CA VAL A 160 -5.75 -0.77 -4.69
C VAL A 160 -4.31 -0.86 -5.18
N ASP A 161 -3.53 0.20 -4.96
CA ASP A 161 -2.12 0.25 -5.31
C ASP A 161 -1.32 -0.90 -4.66
N LEU A 162 -1.52 -1.12 -3.36
CA LEU A 162 -0.85 -2.18 -2.62
C LEU A 162 -1.13 -3.57 -3.23
N PHE A 163 -2.38 -3.83 -3.67
CA PHE A 163 -2.72 -5.09 -4.34
C PHE A 163 -2.06 -5.23 -5.72
N VAL A 164 -2.00 -4.15 -6.51
CA VAL A 164 -1.34 -4.20 -7.83
C VAL A 164 0.17 -4.43 -7.66
N ARG A 165 0.82 -3.74 -6.73
CA ARG A 165 2.23 -3.94 -6.37
C ARG A 165 2.52 -5.37 -5.94
N ALA A 166 1.73 -5.90 -5.00
CA ALA A 166 1.93 -7.24 -4.46
C ALA A 166 1.80 -8.32 -5.54
N LYS A 167 0.84 -8.19 -6.47
CA LYS A 167 0.69 -9.12 -7.60
C LYS A 167 1.87 -9.05 -8.56
N ALA A 168 2.24 -7.84 -8.98
CA ALA A 168 3.38 -7.65 -9.89
C ALA A 168 4.70 -8.17 -9.28
N LEU A 169 4.91 -7.91 -7.99
CA LEU A 169 6.10 -8.39 -7.29
C LEU A 169 6.08 -9.92 -7.09
N ALA A 170 4.92 -10.51 -6.80
CA ALA A 170 4.77 -11.96 -6.69
C ALA A 170 5.12 -12.67 -8.00
N GLU A 171 4.69 -12.12 -9.14
CA GLU A 171 5.04 -12.63 -10.47
C GLU A 171 6.54 -12.45 -10.75
N TYR A 172 7.08 -11.25 -10.49
CA TYR A 172 8.49 -10.93 -10.71
C TYR A 172 9.45 -11.83 -9.93
N VAL A 173 9.16 -12.13 -8.65
CA VAL A 173 10.02 -13.00 -7.83
C VAL A 173 10.17 -14.42 -8.40
N THR A 174 9.30 -14.83 -9.31
CA THR A 174 9.43 -16.13 -10.01
C THR A 174 10.37 -16.10 -11.22
N THR A 175 10.84 -14.93 -11.66
CA THR A 175 11.72 -14.81 -12.82
C THR A 175 13.20 -15.03 -12.46
N PRO A 176 14.03 -15.51 -13.39
CA PRO A 176 15.46 -15.73 -13.14
C PRO A 176 16.22 -14.45 -12.76
N GLU A 177 15.81 -13.30 -13.30
CA GLU A 177 16.47 -12.01 -13.11
C GLU A 177 16.24 -11.44 -11.70
N ALA A 178 15.12 -11.81 -11.06
CA ALA A 178 14.75 -11.27 -9.76
C ALA A 178 15.76 -11.60 -8.66
N ALA A 179 16.36 -12.79 -8.69
CA ALA A 179 17.33 -13.20 -7.68
C ALA A 179 18.56 -12.28 -7.67
N GLU A 180 19.08 -11.92 -8.85
CA GLU A 180 20.24 -11.03 -8.96
C GLU A 180 19.91 -9.61 -8.49
N SER A 181 18.76 -9.08 -8.94
CA SER A 181 18.31 -7.74 -8.53
C SER A 181 18.05 -7.65 -7.03
N ILE A 182 17.34 -8.63 -6.43
CA ILE A 182 17.05 -8.66 -5.00
C ILE A 182 18.36 -8.73 -4.18
N GLN A 183 19.36 -9.51 -4.61
CA GLN A 183 20.66 -9.55 -3.94
C GLN A 183 21.38 -8.20 -4.01
N ALA A 184 21.40 -7.56 -5.18
CA ALA A 184 22.01 -6.25 -5.36
C ALA A 184 21.35 -5.21 -4.42
N PHE A 185 20.02 -5.12 -4.42
CA PHE A 185 19.30 -4.19 -3.55
C PHE A 185 19.45 -4.50 -2.05
N THR A 186 19.50 -5.79 -1.67
CA THR A 186 19.73 -6.18 -0.28
C THR A 186 21.11 -5.75 0.22
N ARG A 187 22.14 -5.84 -0.63
CA ARG A 187 23.49 -5.33 -0.31
C ARG A 187 23.48 -3.82 -0.11
N VAL A 188 22.83 -3.09 -1.02
CA VAL A 188 22.65 -1.62 -0.93
C VAL A 188 21.94 -1.27 0.38
N ALA A 189 20.79 -1.87 0.66
CA ALA A 189 19.99 -1.59 1.85
C ALA A 189 20.75 -1.84 3.16
N ASN A 190 21.56 -2.91 3.24
CA ASN A 190 22.36 -3.20 4.42
C ASN A 190 23.51 -2.20 4.64
N LEU A 191 24.10 -1.67 3.58
CA LEU A 191 25.13 -0.63 3.69
C LEU A 191 24.54 0.74 4.03
N CYS A 192 23.36 1.06 3.53
CA CYS A 192 22.63 2.29 3.89
C CYS A 192 22.34 2.41 5.39
N LYS A 193 22.25 1.29 6.14
CA LYS A 193 22.08 1.32 7.60
C LYS A 193 23.24 2.02 8.34
N LYS A 194 24.40 2.17 7.67
CA LYS A 194 25.59 2.87 8.18
C LYS A 194 25.68 4.33 7.72
N ALA A 195 24.73 4.80 6.92
CA ALA A 195 24.67 6.20 6.51
C ALA A 195 24.17 7.03 7.69
N GLU A 196 24.93 8.06 8.06
CA GLU A 196 24.58 9.02 9.09
C GLU A 196 24.22 10.36 8.42
N GLY A 197 22.97 10.79 8.57
CA GLY A 197 22.47 12.06 8.05
C GLY A 197 22.09 12.08 6.57
N GLU A 198 21.34 13.11 6.18
CA GLU A 198 21.02 13.39 4.78
C GLU A 198 22.20 14.13 4.14
N THR A 199 22.88 13.46 3.19
CA THR A 199 23.98 14.06 2.45
C THR A 199 23.57 14.24 0.99
N ILE A 200 23.73 15.45 0.47
CA ILE A 200 23.50 15.75 -0.95
C ILE A 200 24.68 15.20 -1.76
N ILE A 201 24.37 14.42 -2.80
CA ILE A 201 25.38 13.88 -3.72
C ILE A 201 26.07 15.02 -4.46
N LYS A 202 27.40 14.99 -4.48
CA LYS A 202 28.25 15.94 -5.20
C LYS A 202 29.06 15.19 -6.24
N GLU A 203 28.75 15.44 -7.51
CA GLU A 203 29.48 14.84 -8.64
C GLU A 203 30.99 15.17 -8.63
N SER A 204 31.38 16.30 -8.04
CA SER A 204 32.78 16.70 -7.89
C SER A 204 33.59 15.78 -6.96
N LEU A 205 32.93 14.96 -6.15
CA LEU A 205 33.55 14.01 -5.23
C LEU A 205 33.62 12.59 -5.81
N PHE A 206 33.17 12.38 -7.05
CA PHE A 206 33.32 11.09 -7.71
C PHE A 206 34.77 10.84 -8.09
N VAL A 207 35.33 9.75 -7.57
CA VAL A 207 36.72 9.35 -7.83
C VAL A 207 36.77 8.32 -8.96
N GLU A 208 35.92 7.30 -8.87
CA GLU A 208 35.85 6.20 -9.83
C GLU A 208 34.77 6.42 -10.88
N THR A 209 35.00 5.91 -12.09
CA THR A 209 34.02 5.97 -13.19
C THR A 209 32.72 5.24 -12.86
N ALA A 210 32.81 4.16 -12.08
CA ALA A 210 31.64 3.38 -11.65
C ALA A 210 30.65 4.18 -10.78
N GLU A 211 31.12 5.19 -10.01
CA GLU A 211 30.24 6.06 -9.21
C GLU A 211 29.36 6.92 -10.13
N LYS A 212 29.99 7.49 -11.16
CA LYS A 212 29.32 8.32 -12.15
C LYS A 212 28.33 7.51 -12.99
N GLU A 213 28.74 6.34 -13.46
CA GLU A 213 27.86 5.44 -14.23
C GLU A 213 26.62 5.03 -13.42
N LEU A 214 26.80 4.66 -12.14
CA LEU A 214 25.69 4.30 -11.26
C LEU A 214 24.74 5.50 -11.06
N TYR A 215 25.28 6.68 -10.79
CA TYR A 215 24.48 7.89 -10.62
C TYR A 215 23.67 8.25 -11.88
N GLU A 216 24.29 8.19 -13.07
CA GLU A 216 23.61 8.46 -14.33
C GLU A 216 22.46 7.47 -14.60
N VAL A 217 22.68 6.17 -14.35
CA VAL A 217 21.64 5.14 -14.50
C VAL A 217 20.49 5.38 -13.52
N VAL A 218 20.78 5.65 -12.24
CA VAL A 218 19.74 5.91 -11.23
C VAL A 218 18.92 7.15 -11.59
N CYS A 219 19.57 8.26 -11.95
CA CYS A 219 18.88 9.49 -12.35
C CYS A 219 18.02 9.31 -13.61
N ARG A 220 18.44 8.45 -14.55
CA ARG A 220 17.65 8.10 -15.73
C ARG A 220 16.43 7.27 -15.33
N LEU A 221 16.63 6.20 -14.58
CA LEU A 221 15.55 5.29 -14.17
C LEU A 221 14.51 6.00 -13.32
N GLN A 222 14.91 6.88 -12.41
CA GLN A 222 13.98 7.72 -11.64
C GLN A 222 13.04 8.56 -12.52
N LYS A 223 13.45 8.91 -13.75
CA LYS A 223 12.59 9.64 -14.70
C LYS A 223 11.75 8.70 -15.55
N GLU A 224 12.35 7.59 -16.00
CA GLU A 224 11.69 6.61 -16.88
C GLU A 224 10.62 5.79 -16.15
N THR A 225 10.70 5.65 -14.83
CA THR A 225 9.71 4.92 -14.03
C THR A 225 8.48 5.74 -13.69
N ILE A 226 8.55 7.07 -13.70
CA ILE A 226 7.42 7.96 -13.36
C ILE A 226 6.17 7.64 -14.20
N PRO A 227 6.22 7.52 -15.54
CA PRO A 227 5.04 7.18 -16.33
C PRO A 227 4.43 5.84 -15.94
N ALA A 228 5.26 4.83 -15.66
CA ALA A 228 4.80 3.50 -15.27
C ALA A 228 4.20 3.49 -13.86
N LEU A 229 4.78 4.24 -12.91
CA LEU A 229 4.25 4.42 -11.55
C LEU A 229 2.88 5.12 -11.58
N VAL A 230 2.73 6.19 -12.35
CA VAL A 230 1.44 6.91 -12.50
C VAL A 230 0.37 6.02 -13.16
N ALA A 231 0.79 5.11 -14.04
CA ALA A 231 -0.09 4.15 -14.69
C ALA A 231 -0.31 2.86 -13.88
N TYR A 232 0.22 2.76 -12.64
CA TYR A 232 0.16 1.56 -11.81
C TYR A 232 0.74 0.29 -12.48
N ASN A 233 1.62 0.47 -13.48
CA ASN A 233 2.24 -0.62 -14.23
C ASN A 233 3.57 -1.04 -13.60
N TYR A 234 3.46 -1.78 -12.49
CA TYR A 234 4.62 -2.23 -11.72
C TYR A 234 5.47 -3.28 -12.42
N ALA A 235 4.93 -4.01 -13.39
CA ALA A 235 5.71 -4.95 -14.20
C ALA A 235 6.79 -4.22 -15.00
N ASP A 236 6.45 -3.08 -15.63
CA ASP A 236 7.43 -2.26 -16.33
C ASP A 236 8.43 -1.58 -15.38
N VAL A 237 7.99 -1.15 -14.20
CA VAL A 237 8.91 -0.57 -13.19
C VAL A 237 9.93 -1.62 -12.75
N LEU A 238 9.49 -2.85 -12.43
CA LEU A 238 10.39 -3.94 -12.03
C LEU A 238 11.36 -4.34 -13.15
N ARG A 239 10.88 -4.36 -14.41
CA ARG A 239 11.74 -4.59 -15.58
C ARG A 239 12.83 -3.52 -15.71
N LEU A 240 12.50 -2.25 -15.51
CA LEU A 240 13.46 -1.14 -15.52
C LEU A 240 14.45 -1.25 -14.34
N MET A 241 14.00 -1.71 -13.17
CA MET A 241 14.86 -1.90 -11.99
C MET A 241 15.94 -2.96 -12.20
N ASN A 242 15.73 -3.94 -13.08
CA ASN A 242 16.75 -4.95 -13.40
C ASN A 242 18.05 -4.29 -13.94
N GLU A 243 17.93 -3.15 -14.63
CA GLU A 243 19.07 -2.42 -15.19
C GLU A 243 20.02 -1.86 -14.12
N VAL A 244 19.57 -1.73 -12.86
CA VAL A 244 20.39 -1.26 -11.74
C VAL A 244 21.39 -2.32 -11.26
N SER A 245 21.08 -3.60 -11.45
CA SER A 245 21.86 -4.72 -10.89
C SER A 245 23.33 -4.69 -11.35
N ALA A 246 23.56 -4.53 -12.65
CA ALA A 246 24.91 -4.55 -13.23
C ALA A 246 25.76 -3.33 -12.81
N PRO A 247 25.27 -2.07 -12.87
CA PRO A 247 25.97 -0.91 -12.32
C PRO A 247 26.27 -1.01 -10.83
N VAL A 248 25.34 -1.55 -10.03
CA VAL A 248 25.55 -1.75 -8.58
C VAL A 248 26.64 -2.79 -8.32
N ASN A 249 26.64 -3.90 -9.04
CA ASN A 249 27.69 -4.92 -8.91
C ASN A 249 29.06 -4.34 -9.29
N LYS A 250 29.15 -3.63 -10.43
CA LYS A 250 30.38 -2.95 -10.86
C LYS A 250 30.86 -1.95 -9.81
N PHE A 251 29.96 -1.14 -9.25
CA PHE A 251 30.27 -0.20 -8.17
C PHE A 251 30.88 -0.93 -6.97
N PHE A 252 30.29 -2.04 -6.51
CA PHE A 252 30.85 -2.78 -5.37
C PHE A 252 32.18 -3.47 -5.65
N ASP A 253 32.43 -3.87 -6.90
CA ASP A 253 33.68 -4.52 -7.28
C ASP A 253 34.84 -3.53 -7.38
N THR A 254 34.58 -2.28 -7.79
CA THR A 254 35.62 -1.27 -8.02
C THR A 254 35.74 -0.24 -6.89
N VAL A 255 34.65 0.03 -6.16
CA VAL A 255 34.56 1.16 -5.22
C VAL A 255 34.56 0.68 -3.77
N MET A 256 35.56 1.12 -2.99
CA MET A 256 35.58 0.89 -1.56
C MET A 256 34.70 1.91 -0.83
N VAL A 257 33.48 1.52 -0.44
CA VAL A 257 32.49 2.42 0.18
C VAL A 257 33.01 3.07 1.46
N MET A 258 33.77 2.33 2.28
CA MET A 258 34.37 2.83 3.52
C MET A 258 35.71 3.51 3.24
N ASP A 259 35.66 4.66 2.59
CA ASP A 259 36.84 5.48 2.30
C ASP A 259 37.41 6.15 3.56
N LYS A 260 38.69 6.54 3.51
CA LYS A 260 39.36 7.31 4.57
C LYS A 260 38.91 8.78 4.57
N ASP A 261 38.57 9.33 3.40
CA ASP A 261 37.99 10.66 3.30
C ASP A 261 36.50 10.60 3.64
N GLU A 262 36.10 11.28 4.71
CA GLU A 262 34.70 11.33 5.15
C GLU A 262 33.77 11.92 4.09
N ASN A 263 34.25 12.87 3.27
CA ASN A 263 33.42 13.47 2.22
C ASN A 263 33.11 12.46 1.11
N VAL A 264 34.11 11.69 0.68
CA VAL A 264 33.95 10.66 -0.36
C VAL A 264 33.10 9.50 0.17
N LYS A 265 33.36 9.06 1.40
CA LYS A 265 32.55 8.04 2.08
C LYS A 265 31.07 8.46 2.15
N ASN A 266 30.78 9.68 2.61
CA ASN A 266 29.41 10.16 2.74
C ASN A 266 28.74 10.33 1.37
N ASN A 267 29.47 10.76 0.34
CA ASN A 267 28.96 10.86 -1.03
C ASN A 267 28.58 9.47 -1.62
N ARG A 268 29.44 8.46 -1.41
CA ARG A 268 29.17 7.08 -1.82
C ARG A 268 27.97 6.48 -1.08
N LEU A 269 27.84 6.75 0.22
CA LEU A 269 26.68 6.32 1.00
C LEU A 269 25.39 7.01 0.54
N ALA A 270 25.45 8.30 0.21
CA ALA A 270 24.30 9.03 -0.34
C ALA A 270 23.83 8.45 -1.69
N LEU A 271 24.76 8.07 -2.57
CA LEU A 271 24.44 7.39 -3.82
C LEU A 271 23.71 6.06 -3.57
N LEU A 272 24.18 5.25 -2.60
CA LEU A 272 23.52 4.01 -2.21
C LEU A 272 22.11 4.26 -1.62
N VAL A 273 21.94 5.33 -0.83
CA VAL A 273 20.61 5.73 -0.33
C VAL A 273 19.68 6.07 -1.48
N GLN A 274 20.14 6.82 -2.50
CA GLN A 274 19.32 7.14 -3.67
C GLN A 274 18.93 5.87 -4.47
N VAL A 275 19.84 4.90 -4.60
CA VAL A 275 19.52 3.59 -5.21
C VAL A 275 18.44 2.87 -4.40
N LYS A 276 18.57 2.84 -3.07
CA LYS A 276 17.58 2.24 -2.18
C LYS A 276 16.21 2.92 -2.33
N GLU A 277 16.16 4.25 -2.29
CA GLU A 277 14.91 5.01 -2.47
C GLU A 277 14.23 4.71 -3.80
N THR A 278 15.02 4.57 -4.87
CA THR A 278 14.51 4.22 -6.20
C THR A 278 13.88 2.83 -6.21
N ALA A 279 14.47 1.85 -5.52
CA ALA A 279 13.87 0.52 -5.35
C ALA A 279 12.61 0.55 -4.45
N SER A 280 12.66 1.35 -3.38
CA SER A 280 11.54 1.52 -2.44
C SER A 280 10.30 2.16 -3.08
N MET A 281 10.41 2.75 -4.28
CA MET A 281 9.24 3.21 -5.05
C MET A 281 8.26 2.09 -5.42
N VAL A 282 8.71 0.82 -5.43
CA VAL A 282 7.86 -0.36 -5.68
C VAL A 282 7.62 -1.13 -4.41
N ALA A 283 8.69 -1.52 -3.71
CA ALA A 283 8.64 -2.30 -2.49
C ALA A 283 10.00 -2.30 -1.77
N ASP A 284 10.01 -2.67 -0.49
CA ASP A 284 11.23 -3.01 0.22
C ASP A 284 11.75 -4.40 -0.21
N LEU A 285 12.48 -4.43 -1.32
CA LEU A 285 13.07 -5.66 -1.87
C LEU A 285 14.02 -6.36 -0.89
N SER A 286 14.52 -5.67 0.14
CA SER A 286 15.39 -6.28 1.16
C SER A 286 14.64 -7.18 2.13
N ALA A 287 13.31 -7.12 2.15
CA ALA A 287 12.45 -8.00 2.95
C ALA A 287 12.17 -9.35 2.27
N ILE A 288 12.47 -9.49 0.97
CA ILE A 288 12.23 -10.72 0.20
C ILE A 288 13.31 -11.76 0.53
N VAL A 289 12.87 -12.99 0.84
CA VAL A 289 13.77 -14.10 1.15
C VAL A 289 14.01 -14.92 -0.11
N LEU A 290 15.27 -14.98 -0.55
CA LEU A 290 15.74 -15.82 -1.66
C LEU A 290 16.00 -17.27 -1.24
#